data_AF-A0A812PT69-F1
#
_entry.id   AF-A0A812PT69-F1
#
_cell.length_a   1.000
_cell.length_b   1.000
_cell.length_c   1.000
_cell.angle_alpha   90.00
_cell.angle_beta   90.00
_cell.angle_gamma   90.00
#
_symmetry.space_group_name_H-M   'P 1'
#
loop_
_entity.id
_entity.type
_entity.pdbx_description
1 polymer ?
#
loop_
_entity_poly.entity_id
_entity_poly.type
_entity_poly.pdbx_seq_one_letter_code
_entity_poly.pdbx_strand_id
1 'polypeptide(L)'
;LPVCGTGSGSSAVASVVDQMIQGFAVHADGTVDEALLERLRARTELFCADAASTEQLAGQLLRTTGILPNLRFITRDRAHACQRLLSRPWAADLAVKEILDVFCMSSTSLVGRIQFSPHLQQVFQNFCEASQHNAVTGSRIKHLSWAKHRFSSISKPLGRAILHLDALLTTAVWLVVHCKDPNAVTFLETIGERELLLAAMMADAADEAVRLLRFFGEEGYELAEVAFQIRLFMSRVHVLFNEEKVYELGGYTKHCLQLLSSSRGFMLGGEARTLGGPGKVDAAKKAWCTQHLRQWVSMLGSALRAEFPHYEILAAFVVFELHADPESQDDVREYHAAAVQRLAQAFSLDAQSLNDQISDHRPIALQLKQSTGAGNLDAWRSALMKTQARKDTRARHPCDALKAVMVKYAAYQGCGTAGVEQCFSTIDRRVGPERTLTPAHRFADIKVILDADTKEKGHICSMASKLWPVFFGKPRDTSSSAPRIDKGVLRPGKRGTESAFLQKRRKAVQQGMVLRSADEVAEFADRAIGDIMETDERLKNEKQFLEAKTYKHLAHCYLEGTVLAAEVPDGLEETAVALHELSRKRDGARARQAQQHTKLMQPQAPDLRHFAHIFWMQDD
;
A
#
# COMPACT_ATOMS: atom_id res chain seq x y z
N LEU A 1 18.80 -2.94 -20.39
CA LEU A 1 17.83 -1.83 -20.56
C LEU A 1 18.58 -0.65 -21.17
N PRO A 2 18.34 -0.28 -22.43
CA PRO A 2 18.76 1.04 -22.89
C PRO A 2 18.02 2.07 -22.03
N VAL A 3 18.69 3.17 -21.71
CA VAL A 3 18.14 4.30 -20.97
C VAL A 3 16.92 4.80 -21.75
N CYS A 4 15.73 4.33 -21.37
CA CYS A 4 14.49 4.80 -21.95
C CYS A 4 14.27 6.22 -21.45
N GLY A 5 14.31 7.17 -22.38
CA GLY A 5 14.19 8.59 -22.08
C GLY A 5 12.97 8.89 -21.22
N THR A 6 13.18 9.72 -20.22
CA THR A 6 12.20 10.28 -19.29
C THR A 6 11.23 11.21 -20.02
N GLY A 7 10.42 10.69 -20.92
CA GLY A 7 9.25 11.41 -21.42
C GLY A 7 8.21 11.45 -20.30
N SER A 8 7.95 12.61 -19.71
CA SER A 8 6.84 12.79 -18.77
C SER A 8 5.53 12.86 -19.56
N GLY A 9 4.79 11.76 -19.62
CA GLY A 9 3.47 11.72 -20.27
C GLY A 9 2.88 10.32 -20.43
N SER A 10 1.55 10.24 -20.55
CA SER A 10 0.82 8.97 -20.69
C SER A 10 1.24 8.15 -21.91
N SER A 11 1.59 8.81 -23.02
CA SER A 11 2.09 8.15 -24.24
C SER A 11 3.48 7.53 -24.05
N ALA A 12 4.34 8.16 -23.24
CA ALA A 12 5.65 7.61 -22.93
C ALA A 12 5.50 6.37 -22.04
N VAL A 13 4.61 6.41 -21.03
CA VAL A 13 4.30 5.25 -20.20
C VAL A 13 3.75 4.09 -21.03
N ALA A 14 2.78 4.34 -21.93
CA ALA A 14 2.24 3.30 -22.81
C ALA A 14 3.31 2.70 -23.74
N SER A 15 4.21 3.52 -24.27
CA SER A 15 5.35 3.07 -25.08
C SER A 15 6.32 2.20 -24.28
N VAL A 16 6.64 2.58 -23.04
CA VAL A 16 7.48 1.78 -22.14
C VAL A 16 6.84 0.43 -21.84
N VAL A 17 5.53 0.39 -21.58
CA VAL A 17 4.81 -0.87 -21.37
C VAL A 17 4.89 -1.77 -22.61
N ASP A 18 4.68 -1.22 -23.81
CA ASP A 18 4.80 -1.99 -25.04
C ASP A 18 6.22 -2.53 -25.25
N GLN A 19 7.25 -1.71 -25.01
CA GLN A 19 8.65 -2.13 -25.05
C GLN A 19 8.96 -3.23 -24.02
N MET A 20 8.37 -3.16 -22.82
CA MET A 20 8.54 -4.20 -21.80
C MET A 20 7.89 -5.51 -22.23
N ILE A 21 6.69 -5.47 -22.80
CA ILE A 21 6.02 -6.67 -23.33
C ILE A 21 6.84 -7.29 -24.47
N GLN A 22 7.34 -6.47 -25.40
CA GLN A 22 8.27 -6.93 -26.44
C GLN A 22 9.50 -7.57 -25.81
N GLY A 23 10.08 -6.94 -24.79
CA GLY A 23 11.21 -7.46 -24.02
C GLY A 23 11.01 -8.87 -23.45
N PHE A 24 9.80 -9.23 -23.02
CA PHE A 24 9.47 -10.59 -22.56
C PHE A 24 9.45 -11.62 -23.68
N ALA A 25 9.22 -11.19 -24.92
CA ALA A 25 9.23 -12.04 -26.09
C ALA A 25 10.61 -12.08 -26.77
N VAL A 26 11.64 -11.42 -26.24
CA VAL A 26 13.00 -11.45 -26.81
C VAL A 26 13.78 -12.64 -26.25
N HIS A 27 14.29 -13.49 -27.14
CA HIS A 27 15.22 -14.55 -26.81
C HIS A 27 16.61 -14.02 -26.42
N ALA A 28 17.44 -14.86 -25.81
CA ALA A 28 18.78 -14.48 -25.36
C ALA A 28 19.72 -14.03 -26.51
N ASP A 29 19.43 -14.43 -27.75
CA ASP A 29 20.15 -14.04 -28.97
C ASP A 29 19.64 -12.73 -29.59
N GLY A 30 18.63 -12.09 -28.98
CA GLY A 30 18.03 -10.84 -29.45
C GLY A 30 16.90 -11.02 -30.47
N THR A 31 16.54 -12.24 -30.85
CA THR A 31 15.39 -12.50 -31.74
C THR A 31 14.07 -12.37 -30.98
N VAL A 32 13.03 -11.84 -31.65
CA VAL A 32 11.70 -11.67 -31.07
C VAL A 32 10.82 -12.87 -31.41
N ASP A 33 10.23 -13.51 -30.40
CA ASP A 33 9.16 -14.49 -30.55
C ASP A 33 7.83 -13.77 -30.82
N GLU A 34 7.55 -13.51 -32.09
CA GLU A 34 6.34 -12.81 -32.53
C GLU A 34 5.06 -13.53 -32.09
N ALA A 35 5.06 -14.87 -32.06
CA ALA A 35 3.90 -15.65 -31.65
C ALA A 35 3.61 -15.51 -30.15
N LEU A 36 4.65 -15.46 -29.32
CA LEU A 36 4.53 -15.15 -27.90
C LEU A 36 4.08 -13.71 -27.68
N LEU A 37 4.65 -12.75 -28.42
CA LEU A 37 4.29 -11.33 -28.32
C LEU A 37 2.81 -11.09 -28.63
N GLU A 38 2.33 -11.60 -29.76
CA GLU A 38 0.91 -11.52 -30.13
C GLU A 38 0.02 -12.17 -29.07
N ARG A 39 0.44 -13.32 -28.54
CA ARG A 39 -0.31 -14.02 -27.49
C ARG A 39 -0.36 -13.22 -26.19
N LEU A 40 0.73 -12.60 -25.75
CA LEU A 40 0.77 -11.76 -24.55
C LEU A 40 -0.16 -10.54 -24.70
N ARG A 41 -0.08 -9.85 -25.85
CA ARG A 41 -0.96 -8.71 -26.17
C ARG A 41 -2.44 -9.12 -26.18
N ALA A 42 -2.75 -10.26 -26.81
CA ALA A 42 -4.13 -10.75 -26.89
C ALA A 42 -4.68 -11.33 -25.58
N ARG A 43 -3.82 -11.78 -24.65
CA ARG A 43 -4.26 -12.40 -23.38
C ARG A 43 -4.28 -11.46 -22.19
N THR A 44 -3.70 -10.27 -22.32
CA THR A 44 -3.68 -9.27 -21.23
C THR A 44 -5.04 -8.59 -21.10
N GLU A 45 -5.69 -8.77 -19.96
CA GLU A 45 -7.05 -8.26 -19.70
C GLU A 45 -7.12 -7.22 -18.57
N LEU A 46 -6.07 -7.13 -17.76
CA LEU A 46 -6.01 -6.26 -16.58
C LEU A 46 -4.73 -5.44 -16.63
N PHE A 47 -4.85 -4.14 -16.39
CA PHE A 47 -3.73 -3.23 -16.22
C PHE A 47 -3.86 -2.53 -14.88
N CYS A 48 -2.88 -2.75 -13.99
CA CYS A 48 -2.81 -2.08 -12.71
C CYS A 48 -1.68 -1.05 -12.77
N ALA A 49 -2.00 0.17 -12.33
CA ALA A 49 -1.03 1.24 -12.23
C ALA A 49 -1.28 2.06 -10.97
N ASP A 50 -0.32 2.91 -10.63
CA ASP A 50 -0.54 3.84 -9.54
C ASP A 50 -1.66 4.81 -9.95
N ALA A 51 -2.34 5.39 -8.97
CA ALA A 51 -3.51 6.23 -9.24
C ALA A 51 -3.17 7.58 -9.90
N ALA A 52 -1.94 7.76 -10.40
CA ALA A 52 -1.50 8.93 -11.12
C ALA A 52 -2.27 9.07 -12.44
N SER A 53 -2.73 10.29 -12.73
CA SER A 53 -3.58 10.56 -13.89
C SER A 53 -2.94 10.16 -15.23
N THR A 54 -1.61 10.27 -15.35
CA THR A 54 -0.84 9.89 -16.53
C THR A 54 -0.81 8.38 -16.76
N GLU A 55 -0.72 7.59 -15.70
CA GLU A 55 -0.62 6.14 -15.79
C GLU A 55 -1.97 5.49 -16.02
N GLN A 56 -3.01 5.99 -15.34
CA GLN A 56 -4.39 5.59 -15.61
C GLN A 56 -4.76 5.87 -17.07
N LEU A 57 -4.31 7.01 -17.61
CA LEU A 57 -4.48 7.30 -19.02
C LEU A 57 -3.62 6.42 -19.93
N ALA A 58 -2.42 6.04 -19.52
CA ALA A 58 -1.60 5.10 -20.29
C ALA A 58 -2.33 3.76 -20.49
N GLY A 59 -3.02 3.26 -19.46
CA GLY A 59 -3.90 2.10 -19.57
C GLY A 59 -4.99 2.27 -20.64
N GLN A 60 -5.62 3.44 -20.70
CA GLN A 60 -6.63 3.74 -21.73
C GLN A 60 -5.99 3.80 -23.13
N LEU A 61 -4.81 4.40 -23.26
CA LEU A 61 -4.09 4.43 -24.53
C LEU A 61 -3.72 3.03 -25.01
N LEU A 62 -3.23 2.15 -24.13
CA LEU A 62 -2.93 0.75 -24.45
C LEU A 62 -4.17 0.01 -25.01
N ARG A 63 -5.35 0.31 -24.46
CA ARG A 63 -6.64 -0.21 -24.95
C ARG A 63 -7.00 0.37 -26.32
N THR A 64 -6.99 1.69 -26.47
CA THR A 64 -7.49 2.37 -27.68
C THR A 64 -6.56 2.29 -28.89
N THR A 65 -5.24 2.14 -28.66
CA THR A 65 -4.24 2.03 -29.73
C THR A 65 -4.13 0.62 -30.29
N GLY A 66 -4.81 -0.36 -29.68
CA GLY A 66 -4.76 -1.76 -30.09
C GLY A 66 -3.49 -2.50 -29.65
N ILE A 67 -2.64 -1.89 -28.81
CA ILE A 67 -1.47 -2.57 -28.22
C ILE A 67 -1.93 -3.74 -27.34
N LEU A 68 -2.95 -3.50 -26.50
CA LEU A 68 -3.61 -4.52 -25.69
C LEU A 68 -5.10 -4.58 -26.07
N PRO A 69 -5.45 -5.26 -27.17
CA PRO A 69 -6.80 -5.21 -27.75
C PRO A 69 -7.88 -5.79 -26.84
N ASN A 70 -7.49 -6.69 -25.92
CA ASN A 70 -8.40 -7.36 -24.99
C ASN A 70 -8.29 -6.82 -23.56
N LEU A 71 -7.67 -5.65 -23.35
CA LEU A 71 -7.59 -5.01 -22.04
C LEU A 71 -8.99 -4.58 -21.57
N ARG A 72 -9.54 -5.26 -20.56
CA ARG A 72 -10.90 -5.04 -20.04
C ARG A 72 -10.95 -4.09 -18.86
N PHE A 73 -9.96 -4.19 -17.97
CA PHE A 73 -9.99 -3.51 -16.67
C PHE A 73 -8.72 -2.67 -16.46
N ILE A 74 -8.91 -1.43 -16.03
CA ILE A 74 -7.81 -0.55 -15.58
C ILE A 74 -8.00 -0.27 -14.10
N THR A 75 -7.17 -0.90 -13.27
CA THR A 75 -7.28 -0.85 -11.81
C THR A 75 -6.20 0.03 -11.20
N ARG A 76 -6.44 0.45 -9.96
CA ARG A 76 -5.50 1.26 -9.19
C ARG A 76 -4.75 0.39 -8.21
N ASP A 77 -3.47 0.69 -8.03
CA ASP A 77 -2.67 0.02 -7.02
C ASP A 77 -3.26 0.22 -5.61
N ARG A 78 -3.51 -0.90 -4.94
CA ARG A 78 -4.19 -0.94 -3.64
C ARG A 78 -3.28 -0.51 -2.50
N ALA A 79 -1.97 -0.71 -2.61
CA ALA A 79 -1.03 -0.25 -1.59
C ALA A 79 -0.99 1.29 -1.57
N HIS A 80 -0.91 1.94 -2.72
CA HIS A 80 -1.03 3.39 -2.84
C HIS A 80 -2.40 3.92 -2.40
N ALA A 81 -3.48 3.19 -2.73
CA ALA A 81 -4.82 3.50 -2.25
C ALA A 81 -4.90 3.48 -0.71
N CYS A 82 -4.30 2.48 -0.07
CA CYS A 82 -4.24 2.37 1.38
C CYS A 82 -3.44 3.53 2.02
N GLN A 83 -2.39 4.05 1.36
CA GLN A 83 -1.67 5.21 1.88
C GLN A 83 -2.56 6.47 1.94
N ARG A 84 -3.48 6.63 0.97
CA ARG A 84 -4.40 7.78 0.89
C ARG A 84 -5.47 7.78 1.98
N LEU A 85 -5.76 6.62 2.59
CA LEU A 85 -6.66 6.50 3.74
C LEU A 85 -6.18 7.25 4.99
N LEU A 86 -4.87 7.48 5.10
CA LEU A 86 -4.31 8.38 6.12
C LEU A 86 -4.00 9.76 5.54
N SER A 87 -3.27 9.81 4.41
CA SER A 87 -2.61 11.04 3.99
C SER A 87 -3.56 12.16 3.60
N ARG A 88 -4.69 11.84 2.97
CA ARG A 88 -5.65 12.86 2.54
C ARG A 88 -6.50 13.37 3.71
N PRO A 89 -7.14 12.49 4.51
CA PRO A 89 -7.88 12.96 5.69
C PRO A 89 -7.03 13.78 6.66
N TRP A 90 -5.79 13.35 6.93
CA TRP A 90 -4.89 14.07 7.83
C TRP A 90 -4.41 15.41 7.27
N ALA A 91 -4.40 15.59 5.95
CA ALA A 91 -4.08 16.87 5.34
C ALA A 91 -5.28 17.85 5.36
N ALA A 92 -6.50 17.31 5.39
CA ALA A 92 -7.74 18.09 5.45
C ALA A 92 -8.03 18.62 6.87
N ASP A 93 -7.78 17.82 7.90
CA ASP A 93 -7.88 18.24 9.30
C ASP A 93 -6.65 19.08 9.70
N LEU A 94 -6.86 20.37 9.98
CA LEU A 94 -5.78 21.32 10.30
C LEU A 94 -5.00 20.95 11.57
N ALA A 95 -5.67 20.50 12.62
CA ALA A 95 -5.03 20.16 13.88
C ALA A 95 -4.14 18.93 13.71
N VAL A 96 -4.67 17.89 13.06
CA VAL A 96 -3.91 16.68 12.73
C VAL A 96 -2.72 17.00 11.82
N LYS A 97 -2.93 17.85 10.81
CA LYS A 97 -1.87 18.30 9.90
C LYS A 97 -0.77 19.06 10.64
N GLU A 98 -1.11 19.97 11.54
CA GLU A 98 -0.16 20.76 12.31
C GLU A 98 0.74 19.87 13.18
N ILE A 99 0.14 18.92 13.92
CA ILE A 99 0.89 17.91 14.68
C ILE A 99 1.83 17.15 13.76
N LEU A 100 1.35 16.72 12.60
CA LEU A 100 2.16 15.97 11.66
C LEU A 100 3.34 16.79 11.14
N ASP A 101 3.16 18.08 10.86
CA ASP A 101 4.21 18.98 10.40
C ASP A 101 5.26 19.25 11.49
N VAL A 102 4.81 19.54 12.71
CA VAL A 102 5.66 19.79 13.88
C VAL A 102 6.56 18.60 14.17
N PHE A 103 5.98 17.39 14.18
CA PHE A 103 6.74 16.19 14.47
C PHE A 103 7.56 15.73 13.27
N CYS A 104 6.99 15.64 12.08
CA CYS A 104 7.57 14.85 10.99
C CYS A 104 7.70 15.58 9.65
N MET A 105 6.66 16.25 9.16
CA MET A 105 6.56 16.58 7.73
C MET A 105 7.23 17.89 7.34
N SER A 106 7.37 18.83 8.29
CA SER A 106 8.12 20.07 8.04
C SER A 106 9.60 19.76 7.79
N SER A 107 10.24 20.52 6.90
CA SER A 107 11.70 20.52 6.73
C SER A 107 12.44 20.93 8.01
N THR A 108 11.76 21.65 8.90
CA THR A 108 12.29 22.10 10.20
C THR A 108 11.95 21.17 11.36
N SER A 109 11.25 20.06 11.10
CA SER A 109 10.81 19.13 12.14
C SER A 109 11.98 18.52 12.92
N LEU A 110 11.80 18.35 14.23
CA LEU A 110 12.85 17.81 15.10
C LEU A 110 13.24 16.37 14.71
N VAL A 111 12.25 15.55 14.31
CA VAL A 111 12.46 14.19 13.81
C VAL A 111 13.35 14.19 12.56
N GLY A 112 13.03 15.02 11.57
CA GLY A 112 13.82 15.10 10.34
C GLY A 112 15.26 15.51 10.63
N ARG A 113 15.46 16.46 11.53
CA ARG A 113 16.78 16.95 11.89
C ARG A 113 17.63 15.93 12.64
N ILE A 114 17.03 15.19 13.57
CA ILE A 114 17.70 14.03 14.20
C ILE A 114 18.02 12.98 13.14
N GLN A 115 17.13 12.74 12.17
CA GLN A 115 17.34 11.70 11.16
C GLN A 115 18.55 11.98 10.24
N PHE A 116 18.81 13.22 9.83
CA PHE A 116 19.91 13.51 8.88
C PHE A 116 21.17 14.10 9.51
N SER A 117 21.21 14.35 10.81
CA SER A 117 22.41 14.86 11.49
C SER A 117 23.05 13.76 12.34
N PRO A 118 24.20 13.19 11.94
CA PRO A 118 24.90 12.17 12.74
C PRO A 118 25.22 12.63 14.16
N HIS A 119 25.53 13.92 14.33
CA HIS A 119 25.77 14.50 15.64
C HIS A 119 24.49 14.48 16.51
N LEU A 120 23.35 14.88 15.95
CA LEU A 120 22.08 14.84 16.69
C LEU A 120 21.58 13.42 16.94
N GLN A 121 21.89 12.46 16.05
CA GLN A 121 21.65 11.04 16.32
C GLN A 121 22.39 10.58 17.57
N GLN A 122 23.66 10.96 17.72
CA GLN A 122 24.46 10.61 18.89
C GLN A 122 23.89 11.26 20.17
N VAL A 123 23.53 12.54 20.12
CA VAL A 123 22.93 13.25 21.27
C VAL A 123 21.62 12.59 21.69
N PHE A 124 20.72 12.33 20.73
CA PHE A 124 19.44 11.66 20.99
C PHE A 124 19.63 10.23 21.52
N GLN A 125 20.57 9.47 20.95
CA GLN A 125 20.92 8.13 21.42
C GLN A 125 21.35 8.13 22.89
N ASN A 126 22.24 9.06 23.28
CA ASN A 126 22.70 9.17 24.66
C ASN A 126 21.52 9.41 25.63
N PHE A 127 20.57 10.26 25.26
CA PHE A 127 19.37 10.48 26.09
C PHE A 127 18.41 9.28 26.08
N CYS A 128 18.30 8.55 24.97
CA CYS A 128 17.53 7.30 24.92
C CYS A 128 18.12 6.21 25.84
N GLU A 129 19.45 6.12 25.91
CA GLU A 129 20.18 5.20 26.79
C GLU A 129 20.04 5.57 28.26
N ALA A 130 20.06 6.87 28.58
CA ALA A 130 19.91 7.37 29.94
C ALA A 130 18.47 7.29 30.47
N SER A 131 17.47 7.20 29.58
CA SER A 131 16.05 7.19 29.95
C SER A 131 15.63 5.87 30.62
N GLN A 132 15.25 5.93 31.90
CA GLN A 132 14.89 4.74 32.70
C GLN A 132 13.40 4.37 32.61
N HIS A 133 12.54 5.24 32.06
CA HIS A 133 11.07 5.11 32.12
C HIS A 133 10.39 4.84 30.76
N ASN A 134 11.11 4.32 29.78
CA ASN A 134 10.55 4.02 28.47
C ASN A 134 9.84 2.66 28.43
N ALA A 135 8.73 2.57 27.70
CA ALA A 135 8.03 1.29 27.46
C ALA A 135 8.88 0.29 26.63
N VAL A 136 9.91 0.79 25.95
CA VAL A 136 10.83 0.06 25.08
C VAL A 136 12.25 0.48 25.40
N THR A 137 13.19 -0.47 25.36
CA THR A 137 14.61 -0.20 25.63
C THR A 137 15.22 0.74 24.59
N GLY A 138 15.83 1.84 25.05
CA GLY A 138 16.45 2.86 24.20
C GLY A 138 17.86 2.52 23.67
N SER A 139 18.51 1.46 24.17
CA SER A 139 19.94 1.14 23.91
C SER A 139 20.33 0.86 22.45
N ARG A 140 19.36 0.80 21.54
CA ARG A 140 19.60 0.59 20.09
C ARG A 140 18.95 1.68 19.24
N ILE A 141 18.41 2.72 19.87
CA ILE A 141 17.64 3.76 19.21
C ILE A 141 18.58 4.94 18.95
N LYS A 142 18.89 5.16 17.67
CA LYS A 142 19.75 6.27 17.21
C LYS A 142 18.98 7.41 16.54
N HIS A 143 17.79 7.10 16.05
CA HIS A 143 16.92 8.02 15.30
C HIS A 143 15.49 7.50 15.30
N LEU A 144 14.57 8.35 14.85
CA LEU A 144 13.14 8.07 14.80
C LEU A 144 12.70 7.29 13.54
N SER A 145 13.64 6.97 12.63
CA SER A 145 13.39 6.17 11.41
C SER A 145 12.47 6.89 10.42
N TRP A 146 12.73 8.16 10.19
CA TRP A 146 11.94 8.98 9.27
C TRP A 146 12.37 8.75 7.81
N ALA A 147 11.38 8.63 6.93
CA ALA A 147 11.59 8.53 5.49
C ALA A 147 10.54 9.38 4.75
N LYS A 148 10.88 10.65 4.48
CA LYS A 148 9.97 11.66 3.89
C LYS A 148 9.21 11.15 2.66
N HIS A 149 9.87 10.37 1.82
CA HIS A 149 9.35 9.91 0.52
C HIS A 149 8.20 8.89 0.63
N ARG A 150 7.91 8.35 1.82
CA ARG A 150 6.84 7.36 2.01
C ARG A 150 5.94 7.79 3.16
N PHE A 151 4.71 8.19 2.87
CA PHE A 151 3.73 8.56 3.91
C PHE A 151 3.51 7.40 4.91
N SER A 152 3.56 6.16 4.40
CA SER A 152 3.53 4.95 5.22
C SER A 152 4.63 4.84 6.28
N SER A 153 5.71 5.60 6.14
CA SER A 153 6.79 5.64 7.13
C SER A 153 6.42 6.41 8.39
N ILE A 154 5.41 7.31 8.36
CA ILE A 154 5.06 8.25 9.44
C ILE A 154 4.68 7.55 10.75
N SER A 155 4.11 6.34 10.68
CA SER A 155 3.76 5.54 11.86
C SER A 155 4.95 5.35 12.80
N LYS A 156 6.14 5.08 12.26
CA LYS A 156 7.31 4.71 13.06
C LYS A 156 7.95 5.92 13.77
N PRO A 157 8.17 7.07 13.10
CA PRO A 157 8.62 8.29 13.74
C PRO A 157 7.66 8.83 14.78
N LEU A 158 6.35 8.87 14.51
CA LEU A 158 5.36 9.28 15.53
C LEU A 158 5.38 8.32 16.71
N GLY A 159 5.34 7.01 16.45
CA GLY A 159 5.39 6.00 17.51
C GLY A 159 6.65 6.10 18.38
N ARG A 160 7.83 6.29 17.76
CA ARG A 160 9.10 6.48 18.49
C ARG A 160 9.16 7.81 19.23
N ALA A 161 8.58 8.87 18.68
CA ALA A 161 8.51 10.16 19.36
C ALA A 161 7.75 10.04 20.68
N ILE A 162 6.67 9.26 20.70
CA ILE A 162 5.89 9.00 21.92
C ILE A 162 6.62 8.02 22.86
N LEU A 163 7.19 6.92 22.34
CA LEU A 163 7.89 5.91 23.16
C LEU A 163 9.16 6.44 23.83
N HIS A 164 9.79 7.45 23.23
CA HIS A 164 11.03 8.08 23.71
C HIS A 164 10.84 9.58 23.92
N LEU A 165 9.66 9.99 24.37
CA LEU A 165 9.29 11.40 24.54
C LEU A 165 10.29 12.15 25.43
N ASP A 166 10.70 11.56 26.55
CA ASP A 166 11.66 12.19 27.48
C ASP A 166 13.00 12.49 26.80
N ALA A 167 13.51 11.53 26.01
CA ALA A 167 14.72 11.73 25.24
C ALA A 167 14.54 12.80 24.15
N LEU A 168 13.39 12.80 23.47
CA LEU A 168 13.09 13.78 22.42
C LEU A 168 13.01 15.21 22.98
N LEU A 169 12.31 15.40 24.10
CA LEU A 169 12.22 16.68 24.81
C LEU A 169 13.60 17.13 25.30
N THR A 170 14.39 16.22 25.86
CA THR A 170 15.75 16.53 26.32
C THR A 170 16.66 16.94 25.16
N THR A 171 16.53 16.29 24.00
CA THR A 171 17.24 16.73 22.78
C THR A 171 16.81 18.11 22.33
N ALA A 172 15.51 18.43 22.36
CA ALA A 172 15.01 19.75 22.02
C ALA A 172 15.57 20.83 22.97
N VAL A 173 15.54 20.58 24.29
CA VAL A 173 16.12 21.49 25.28
C VAL A 173 17.63 21.65 25.08
N TRP A 174 18.33 20.55 24.80
CA TRP A 174 19.76 20.60 24.51
C TRP A 174 20.08 21.50 23.30
N LEU A 175 19.29 21.40 22.23
CA LEU A 175 19.39 22.26 21.04
C LEU A 175 19.12 23.74 21.36
N VAL A 176 18.13 24.04 22.21
CA VAL A 176 17.87 25.41 22.63
C VAL A 176 19.06 25.98 23.42
N VAL A 177 19.58 25.23 24.39
CA VAL A 177 20.65 25.70 25.28
C VAL A 177 22.00 25.79 24.58
N HIS A 178 22.39 24.76 23.83
CA HIS A 178 23.74 24.64 23.28
C HIS A 178 23.85 25.12 21.83
N CYS A 179 22.76 25.03 21.07
CA CYS A 179 22.77 25.40 19.65
C CYS A 179 21.96 26.66 19.35
N LYS A 180 21.23 27.24 20.33
CA LYS A 180 20.35 28.41 20.16
C LYS A 180 19.38 28.25 18.99
N ASP A 181 18.83 27.05 18.89
CA ASP A 181 18.12 26.60 17.71
C ASP A 181 16.65 27.07 17.70
N PRO A 182 16.26 27.95 16.75
CA PRO A 182 14.92 28.53 16.73
C PRO A 182 13.82 27.50 16.44
N ASN A 183 14.15 26.41 15.73
CA ASN A 183 13.15 25.38 15.44
C ASN A 183 12.90 24.48 16.67
N ALA A 184 13.91 24.28 17.50
CA ALA A 184 13.75 23.58 18.78
C ALA A 184 12.93 24.43 19.76
N VAL A 185 13.11 25.76 19.75
CA VAL A 185 12.24 26.70 20.48
C VAL A 185 10.80 26.55 19.99
N THR A 186 10.56 26.68 18.69
CA THR A 186 9.22 26.54 18.09
C THR A 186 8.58 25.21 18.47
N PHE A 187 9.31 24.09 18.38
CA PHE A 187 8.82 22.78 18.79
C PHE A 187 8.37 22.76 20.26
N LEU A 188 9.20 23.27 21.18
CA LEU A 188 8.87 23.33 22.61
C LEU A 188 7.77 24.35 22.94
N GLU A 189 7.56 25.36 22.10
CA GLU A 189 6.45 26.30 22.23
C GLU A 189 5.12 25.69 21.81
N THR A 190 5.12 24.90 20.74
CA THR A 190 3.92 24.31 20.14
C THR A 190 3.41 23.09 20.92
N ILE A 191 4.30 22.24 21.45
CA ILE A 191 3.86 21.00 22.10
C ILE A 191 3.29 21.26 23.51
N GLY A 192 2.04 20.83 23.72
CA GLY A 192 1.40 20.73 25.03
C GLY A 192 0.83 19.34 25.28
N GLU A 193 0.10 19.16 26.40
CA GLU A 193 -0.49 17.87 26.73
C GLU A 193 -1.52 17.41 25.69
N ARG A 194 -2.28 18.35 25.12
CA ARG A 194 -3.30 18.09 24.10
C ARG A 194 -2.65 17.62 22.80
N GLU A 195 -1.61 18.33 22.35
CA GLU A 195 -0.88 18.05 21.11
C GLU A 195 -0.18 16.69 21.17
N LEU A 196 0.43 16.37 22.33
CA LEU A 196 1.06 15.07 22.56
C LEU A 196 0.05 13.92 22.62
N LEU A 197 -1.11 14.15 23.25
CA LEU A 197 -2.17 13.16 23.29
C LEU A 197 -2.70 12.89 21.87
N LEU A 198 -2.94 13.93 21.08
CA LEU A 198 -3.35 13.79 19.68
C LEU A 198 -2.28 13.06 18.86
N ALA A 199 -1.01 13.42 19.00
CA ALA A 199 0.10 12.74 18.33
C ALA A 199 0.17 11.24 18.68
N ALA A 200 -0.13 10.87 19.92
CA ALA A 200 -0.18 9.48 20.34
C ALA A 200 -1.39 8.73 19.74
N MET A 201 -2.55 9.37 19.66
CA MET A 201 -3.73 8.82 18.99
C MET A 201 -3.49 8.64 17.48
N MET A 202 -2.81 9.60 16.85
CA MET A 202 -2.35 9.49 15.46
C MET A 202 -1.36 8.34 15.26
N ALA A 203 -0.45 8.08 16.22
CA ALA A 203 0.45 6.94 16.16
C ALA A 203 -0.31 5.60 16.23
N ASP A 204 -1.35 5.51 17.07
CA ASP A 204 -2.24 4.35 17.12
C ASP A 204 -3.02 4.17 15.81
N ALA A 205 -3.57 5.24 15.24
CA ALA A 205 -4.26 5.22 13.94
C ALA A 205 -3.34 4.78 12.80
N ALA A 206 -2.11 5.31 12.77
CA ALA A 206 -1.13 4.97 11.75
C ALA A 206 -0.67 3.51 11.82
N ASP A 207 -0.53 2.91 13.01
CA ASP A 207 -0.22 1.48 13.12
C ASP A 207 -1.34 0.61 12.52
N GLU A 208 -2.61 0.97 12.73
CA GLU A 208 -3.73 0.22 12.13
C GLU A 208 -3.77 0.30 10.62
N ALA A 209 -3.57 1.50 10.05
CA ALA A 209 -3.51 1.67 8.61
C ALA A 209 -2.27 1.01 7.99
N VAL A 210 -1.12 1.00 8.67
CA VAL A 210 0.08 0.27 8.22
C VAL A 210 -0.15 -1.23 8.18
N ARG A 211 -1.01 -1.79 9.03
CA ARG A 211 -1.37 -3.22 8.95
C ARG A 211 -2.13 -3.53 7.66
N LEU A 212 -3.13 -2.71 7.31
CA LEU A 212 -3.85 -2.86 6.05
C LEU A 212 -2.92 -2.65 4.85
N LEU A 213 -2.03 -1.66 4.91
CA LEU A 213 -1.04 -1.43 3.87
C LEU A 213 -0.10 -2.62 3.66
N ARG A 214 0.32 -3.29 4.73
CA ARG A 214 1.19 -4.47 4.65
C ARG A 214 0.49 -5.64 3.97
N PHE A 215 -0.82 -5.80 4.19
CA PHE A 215 -1.61 -6.79 3.46
C PHE A 215 -1.54 -6.52 1.95
N PHE A 216 -1.83 -5.30 1.50
CA PHE A 216 -1.70 -4.94 0.06
C PHE A 216 -0.26 -4.89 -0.45
N GLY A 217 0.71 -4.79 0.44
CA GLY A 217 2.13 -4.79 0.10
C GLY A 217 2.69 -6.19 -0.17
N GLU A 218 1.99 -7.26 0.18
CA GLU A 218 2.43 -8.62 -0.08
C GLU A 218 2.18 -8.98 -1.55
N GLU A 219 3.22 -9.41 -2.29
CA GLU A 219 3.15 -9.71 -3.74
C GLU A 219 2.11 -10.78 -4.13
N GLY A 220 1.52 -11.47 -3.15
CA GLY A 220 0.50 -12.50 -3.35
C GLY A 220 -0.79 -12.31 -2.55
N TYR A 221 -1.09 -11.10 -2.07
CA TYR A 221 -2.30 -10.86 -1.28
C TYR A 221 -3.54 -11.39 -2.00
N GLU A 222 -4.44 -12.03 -1.24
CA GLU A 222 -5.60 -12.69 -1.82
C GLU A 222 -6.74 -11.70 -2.03
N LEU A 223 -7.27 -11.60 -3.26
CA LEU A 223 -8.39 -10.68 -3.56
C LEU A 223 -9.64 -11.03 -2.75
N ALA A 224 -9.85 -12.32 -2.47
CA ALA A 224 -10.99 -12.79 -1.69
C ALA A 224 -11.00 -12.22 -0.26
N GLU A 225 -9.83 -11.93 0.32
CA GLU A 225 -9.73 -11.44 1.70
C GLU A 225 -9.81 -9.91 1.82
N VAL A 226 -9.80 -9.18 0.69
CA VAL A 226 -9.72 -7.71 0.68
C VAL A 226 -10.85 -7.08 1.49
N ALA A 227 -12.09 -7.52 1.23
CA ALA A 227 -13.27 -7.00 1.92
C ALA A 227 -13.19 -7.25 3.44
N PHE A 228 -12.79 -8.45 3.84
CA PHE A 228 -12.61 -8.80 5.24
C PHE A 228 -11.49 -8.00 5.92
N GLN A 229 -10.35 -7.79 5.25
CA GLN A 229 -9.26 -6.98 5.81
C GLN A 229 -9.66 -5.51 6.00
N ILE A 230 -10.45 -4.95 5.08
CA ILE A 230 -11.04 -3.62 5.23
C ILE A 230 -12.02 -3.59 6.42
N ARG A 231 -12.91 -4.58 6.52
CA ARG A 231 -13.87 -4.72 7.63
C ARG A 231 -13.15 -4.80 8.98
N LEU A 232 -12.12 -5.62 9.06
CA LEU A 232 -11.25 -5.75 10.23
C LEU A 232 -10.56 -4.43 10.57
N PHE A 233 -10.04 -3.70 9.58
CA PHE A 233 -9.43 -2.41 9.79
C PHE A 233 -10.42 -1.38 10.34
N MET A 234 -11.62 -1.28 9.75
CA MET A 234 -12.68 -0.38 10.22
C MET A 234 -13.15 -0.71 11.63
N SER A 235 -13.31 -2.00 11.93
CA SER A 235 -13.69 -2.47 13.27
C SER A 235 -12.63 -2.10 14.33
N ARG A 236 -11.33 -2.17 13.99
CA ARG A 236 -10.24 -1.78 14.91
C ARG A 236 -10.20 -0.28 15.18
N VAL A 237 -10.42 0.56 14.17
CA VAL A 237 -10.46 2.02 14.39
C VAL A 237 -11.75 2.44 15.10
N HIS A 238 -12.85 1.69 14.91
CA HIS A 238 -14.10 1.89 15.65
C HIS A 238 -13.90 1.72 17.16
N VAL A 239 -13.39 0.57 17.61
CA VAL A 239 -13.16 0.34 19.05
C VAL A 239 -12.20 1.38 19.64
N LEU A 240 -11.16 1.79 18.89
CA LEU A 240 -10.21 2.79 19.35
C LEU A 240 -10.86 4.17 19.53
N PHE A 241 -11.54 4.69 18.51
CA PHE A 241 -11.90 6.12 18.43
C PHE A 241 -13.39 6.40 18.58
N ASN A 242 -14.26 5.54 18.04
CA ASN A 242 -15.70 5.70 18.18
C ASN A 242 -16.15 5.27 19.58
N GLU A 243 -15.64 4.14 20.08
CA GLU A 243 -15.91 3.64 21.44
C GLU A 243 -14.91 4.19 22.50
N GLU A 244 -13.99 5.06 22.09
CA GLU A 244 -12.99 5.74 22.94
C GLU A 244 -12.05 4.80 23.73
N LYS A 245 -11.95 3.52 23.35
CA LYS A 245 -11.11 2.55 24.05
C LYS A 245 -9.61 2.80 23.87
N VAL A 246 -9.21 3.73 23.00
CA VAL A 246 -7.81 4.15 22.82
C VAL A 246 -7.14 4.62 24.12
N TYR A 247 -7.90 5.14 25.08
CA TYR A 247 -7.36 5.56 26.39
C TYR A 247 -7.12 4.40 27.36
N GLU A 248 -7.84 3.29 27.19
CA GLU A 248 -7.85 2.14 28.10
C GLU A 248 -6.99 0.99 27.60
N LEU A 249 -6.98 0.77 26.28
CA LEU A 249 -6.24 -0.31 25.64
C LEU A 249 -4.74 -0.01 25.62
N GLY A 250 -3.92 -1.05 25.69
CA GLY A 250 -2.47 -0.89 25.58
C GLY A 250 -2.11 -0.36 24.19
N GLY A 251 -1.39 0.75 24.12
CA GLY A 251 -1.03 1.44 22.87
C GLY A 251 -0.23 2.71 23.12
N TYR A 252 -0.02 3.50 22.07
CA TYR A 252 0.75 4.75 22.17
C TYR A 252 0.03 5.78 23.04
N THR A 253 -1.28 5.91 22.89
CA THR A 253 -2.12 6.85 23.65
C THR A 253 -2.10 6.56 25.14
N LYS A 254 -2.34 5.31 25.55
CA LYS A 254 -2.25 4.91 26.96
C LYS A 254 -0.85 5.12 27.53
N HIS A 255 0.19 4.84 26.75
CA HIS A 255 1.56 5.12 27.17
C HIS A 255 1.81 6.63 27.35
N CYS A 256 1.33 7.45 26.41
CA CYS A 256 1.42 8.91 26.50
C CYS A 256 0.70 9.45 27.73
N LEU A 257 -0.50 8.95 28.05
CA LEU A 257 -1.22 9.31 29.28
C LEU A 257 -0.41 8.97 30.54
N GLN A 258 0.26 7.82 30.57
CA GLN A 258 1.14 7.45 31.68
C GLN A 258 2.32 8.41 31.79
N LEU A 259 2.95 8.77 30.67
CA LEU A 259 4.03 9.75 30.66
C LEU A 259 3.54 11.11 31.17
N LEU A 260 2.42 11.63 30.63
CA LEU A 260 1.84 12.92 30.99
C LEU A 260 1.26 13.00 32.41
N SER A 261 1.14 11.87 33.13
CA SER A 261 0.79 11.87 34.55
C SER A 261 1.90 12.46 35.44
N SER A 262 3.15 12.43 34.95
CA SER A 262 4.31 13.02 35.61
C SER A 262 4.65 14.39 35.00
N SER A 263 5.07 15.31 35.87
CA SER A 263 5.48 16.67 35.49
C SER A 263 6.90 16.69 34.91
N ARG A 264 7.10 17.45 33.83
CA ARG A 264 8.40 17.72 33.19
C ARG A 264 8.62 19.22 33.10
N GLY A 265 9.56 19.74 33.89
CA GLY A 265 9.96 21.14 33.85
C GLY A 265 11.10 21.38 32.87
N PHE A 266 11.03 22.45 32.08
CA PHE A 266 12.15 22.96 31.29
C PHE A 266 12.08 24.49 31.17
N MET A 267 13.22 25.12 30.92
CA MET A 267 13.32 26.57 30.74
C MET A 267 13.27 26.92 29.25
N LEU A 268 12.47 27.92 28.89
CA LEU A 268 12.35 28.42 27.52
C LEU A 268 12.30 29.94 27.53
N GLY A 269 13.29 30.60 26.90
CA GLY A 269 13.34 32.07 26.89
C GLY A 269 13.46 32.73 28.27
N GLY A 270 13.93 32.01 29.29
CA GLY A 270 13.96 32.49 30.68
C GLY A 270 12.69 32.21 31.49
N GLU A 271 11.64 31.66 30.86
CA GLU A 271 10.41 31.24 31.54
C GLU A 271 10.43 29.75 31.87
N ALA A 272 9.97 29.40 33.07
CA ALA A 272 9.79 28.01 33.47
C ALA A 272 8.49 27.47 32.85
N ARG A 273 8.62 26.48 31.97
CA ARG A 273 7.48 25.73 31.42
C ARG A 273 7.41 24.35 32.05
N THR A 274 6.18 23.85 32.17
CA THR A 274 5.90 22.51 32.70
C THR A 274 4.97 21.77 31.76
N LEU A 275 5.32 20.53 31.45
CA LEU A 275 4.53 19.63 30.63
C LEU A 275 4.13 18.40 31.44
N GLY A 276 2.84 18.08 31.45
CA GLY A 276 2.29 16.97 32.22
C GLY A 276 2.22 17.26 33.72
N GLY A 277 1.70 16.29 34.46
CA GLY A 277 1.42 16.36 35.88
C GLY A 277 -0.01 15.95 36.22
N PRO A 278 -0.31 15.71 37.52
CA PRO A 278 -1.63 15.31 37.95
C PRO A 278 -2.72 16.28 37.47
N GLY A 279 -3.74 15.76 36.79
CA GLY A 279 -4.88 16.55 36.30
C GLY A 279 -4.61 17.43 35.07
N LYS A 280 -3.40 17.44 34.49
CA LYS A 280 -3.09 18.27 33.30
C LYS A 280 -3.81 17.80 32.04
N VAL A 281 -4.05 16.49 31.92
CA VAL A 281 -4.90 15.90 30.87
C VAL A 281 -6.32 15.76 31.41
N ASP A 282 -7.15 16.77 31.18
CA ASP A 282 -8.56 16.80 31.57
C ASP A 282 -9.46 16.12 30.51
N ALA A 283 -10.75 16.01 30.85
CA ALA A 283 -11.76 15.43 29.95
C ALA A 283 -11.97 16.27 28.68
N ALA A 284 -11.80 17.60 28.75
CA ALA A 284 -11.96 18.47 27.59
C ALA A 284 -10.87 18.23 26.54
N LYS A 285 -9.61 18.06 26.96
CA LYS A 285 -8.50 17.70 26.08
C LYS A 285 -8.71 16.33 25.43
N LYS A 286 -9.21 15.35 26.19
CA LYS A 286 -9.58 14.04 25.63
C LYS A 286 -10.69 14.17 24.59
N ALA A 287 -11.79 14.84 24.92
CA ALA A 287 -12.91 15.06 24.01
C ALA A 287 -12.45 15.74 22.71
N TRP A 288 -11.60 16.76 22.82
CA TRP A 288 -11.02 17.44 21.66
C TRP A 288 -10.18 16.50 20.78
N CYS A 289 -9.29 15.68 21.38
CA CYS A 289 -8.49 14.72 20.60
C CYS A 289 -9.37 13.63 19.96
N THR A 290 -10.36 13.11 20.70
CA THR A 290 -11.34 12.13 20.18
C THR A 290 -12.11 12.68 19.01
N GLN A 291 -12.55 13.94 19.07
CA GLN A 291 -13.29 14.58 17.99
C GLN A 291 -12.51 14.55 16.66
N HIS A 292 -11.24 14.93 16.67
CA HIS A 292 -10.38 14.90 15.47
C HIS A 292 -10.19 13.48 14.92
N LEU A 293 -10.00 12.48 15.78
CA LEU A 293 -9.88 11.10 15.29
C LEU A 293 -11.22 10.51 14.82
N ARG A 294 -12.36 10.96 15.34
CA ARG A 294 -13.68 10.62 14.79
C ARG A 294 -13.92 11.28 13.44
N GLN A 295 -13.52 12.54 13.26
CA GLN A 295 -13.53 13.20 11.94
C GLN A 295 -12.70 12.40 10.94
N TRP A 296 -11.52 11.92 11.35
CA TRP A 296 -10.71 11.02 10.53
C TRP A 296 -11.46 9.71 10.18
N VAL A 297 -12.08 9.03 11.16
CA VAL A 297 -12.83 7.78 10.93
C VAL A 297 -14.04 7.99 10.00
N SER A 298 -14.72 9.13 10.09
CA SER A 298 -15.78 9.52 9.17
C SER A 298 -15.23 9.69 7.73
N MET A 299 -14.18 10.51 7.56
CA MET A 299 -13.52 10.73 6.27
C MET A 299 -12.96 9.43 5.68
N LEU A 300 -12.53 8.51 6.54
CA LEU A 300 -12.03 7.20 6.15
C LEU A 300 -13.10 6.36 5.44
N GLY A 301 -14.37 6.43 5.86
CA GLY A 301 -15.48 5.78 5.16
C GLY A 301 -15.62 6.28 3.72
N SER A 302 -15.63 7.60 3.53
CA SER A 302 -15.68 8.23 2.21
C SER A 302 -14.45 7.88 1.36
N ALA A 303 -13.27 7.86 1.97
CA ALA A 303 -12.03 7.48 1.30
C ALA A 303 -12.03 6.00 0.88
N LEU A 304 -12.55 5.10 1.73
CA LEU A 304 -12.69 3.68 1.39
C LEU A 304 -13.61 3.46 0.20
N ARG A 305 -14.78 4.13 0.15
CA ARG A 305 -15.68 4.02 -1.01
C ARG A 305 -15.02 4.51 -2.30
N ALA A 306 -14.23 5.59 -2.22
CA ALA A 306 -13.51 6.14 -3.36
C ALA A 306 -12.32 5.27 -3.81
N GLU A 307 -11.62 4.62 -2.90
CA GLU A 307 -10.37 3.89 -3.16
C GLU A 307 -10.56 2.37 -3.34
N PHE A 308 -11.59 1.80 -2.71
CA PHE A 308 -11.95 0.38 -2.70
C PHE A 308 -13.45 0.19 -2.99
N PRO A 309 -13.94 0.64 -4.15
CA PRO A 309 -15.36 0.53 -4.48
C PRO A 309 -15.79 -0.94 -4.59
N HIS A 310 -16.92 -1.28 -3.96
CA HIS A 310 -17.49 -2.63 -3.95
C HIS A 310 -17.97 -3.09 -5.35
N TYR A 311 -18.23 -2.14 -6.25
CA TYR A 311 -18.68 -2.38 -7.63
C TYR A 311 -17.54 -2.65 -8.64
N GLU A 312 -16.28 -2.66 -8.18
CA GLU A 312 -15.13 -3.00 -9.02
C GLU A 312 -14.98 -4.52 -9.18
N ILE A 313 -14.47 -4.98 -10.33
CA ILE A 313 -14.28 -6.40 -10.61
C ILE A 313 -13.43 -7.12 -9.56
N LEU A 314 -12.37 -6.47 -9.05
CA LEU A 314 -11.47 -7.07 -8.07
C LEU A 314 -12.17 -7.32 -6.73
N ALA A 315 -13.12 -6.48 -6.34
CA ALA A 315 -13.90 -6.66 -5.12
C ALA A 315 -14.87 -7.85 -5.21
N ALA A 316 -15.30 -8.20 -6.43
CA ALA A 316 -16.23 -9.30 -6.66
C ALA A 316 -15.62 -10.69 -6.37
N PHE A 317 -14.29 -10.81 -6.28
CA PHE A 317 -13.64 -12.06 -5.91
C PHE A 317 -13.82 -12.46 -4.43
N VAL A 318 -14.50 -11.62 -3.63
CA VAL A 318 -14.93 -11.97 -2.25
C VAL A 318 -15.72 -13.29 -2.20
N VAL A 319 -16.39 -13.69 -3.29
CA VAL A 319 -17.12 -14.96 -3.39
C VAL A 319 -16.26 -16.20 -3.07
N PHE A 320 -14.94 -16.09 -3.24
CA PHE A 320 -13.99 -17.15 -2.96
C PHE A 320 -13.48 -17.17 -1.51
N GLU A 321 -13.98 -16.31 -0.65
CA GLU A 321 -13.60 -16.25 0.76
C GLU A 321 -14.09 -17.50 1.53
N LEU A 322 -13.13 -18.18 2.17
CA LEU A 322 -13.34 -19.37 3.00
C LEU A 322 -13.00 -19.05 4.45
N HIS A 323 -13.96 -18.49 5.18
CA HIS A 323 -13.87 -18.35 6.64
C HIS A 323 -14.45 -19.56 7.36
N ALA A 324 -13.85 -19.91 8.50
CA ALA A 324 -14.28 -21.04 9.33
C ALA A 324 -15.42 -20.69 10.29
N ASP A 325 -15.69 -19.39 10.53
CA ASP A 325 -16.62 -18.92 11.56
C ASP A 325 -18.04 -18.71 11.01
N PRO A 326 -19.06 -19.45 11.49
CA PRO A 326 -20.45 -19.30 11.06
C PRO A 326 -21.06 -17.92 11.33
N GLU A 327 -20.69 -17.26 12.44
CA GLU A 327 -21.25 -15.94 12.82
C GLU A 327 -20.81 -14.83 11.85
N SER A 328 -19.69 -15.06 11.15
CA SER A 328 -19.17 -14.13 10.13
C SER A 328 -19.88 -14.23 8.77
N GLN A 329 -20.84 -15.16 8.59
CA GLN A 329 -21.38 -15.53 7.28
C GLN A 329 -22.65 -14.78 6.86
N ASP A 330 -23.48 -14.26 7.78
CA ASP A 330 -24.80 -13.73 7.41
C ASP A 330 -24.73 -12.41 6.62
N ASP A 331 -23.90 -11.45 7.04
CA ASP A 331 -23.66 -10.21 6.25
C ASP A 331 -22.92 -10.49 4.92
N VAL A 332 -22.10 -11.55 4.88
CA VAL A 332 -21.28 -11.89 3.72
C VAL A 332 -22.15 -12.44 2.57
N ARG A 333 -23.32 -13.01 2.86
CA ARG A 333 -24.20 -13.62 1.85
C ARG A 333 -24.81 -12.61 0.88
N GLU A 334 -25.18 -11.41 1.35
CA GLU A 334 -25.75 -10.37 0.49
C GLU A 334 -24.70 -9.82 -0.48
N TYR A 335 -23.50 -9.50 0.03
CA TYR A 335 -22.36 -9.10 -0.80
C TYR A 335 -21.96 -10.18 -1.81
N HIS A 336 -22.09 -11.46 -1.44
CA HIS A 336 -21.80 -12.57 -2.35
C HIS A 336 -22.75 -12.63 -3.54
N ALA A 337 -24.05 -12.38 -3.35
CA ALA A 337 -25.02 -12.43 -4.45
C ALA A 337 -24.70 -11.36 -5.52
N ALA A 338 -24.49 -10.11 -5.10
CA ALA A 338 -24.09 -9.04 -6.02
C ALA A 338 -22.73 -9.32 -6.69
N ALA A 339 -21.78 -9.87 -5.93
CA ALA A 339 -20.47 -10.22 -6.46
C ALA A 339 -20.54 -11.35 -7.52
N VAL A 340 -21.36 -12.38 -7.31
CA VAL A 340 -21.58 -13.44 -8.31
C VAL A 340 -22.22 -12.87 -9.58
N GLN A 341 -23.26 -12.05 -9.44
CA GLN A 341 -23.90 -11.39 -10.58
C GLN A 341 -22.90 -10.54 -11.37
N ARG A 342 -22.05 -9.80 -10.67
CA ARG A 342 -21.01 -8.96 -11.29
C ARG A 342 -19.97 -9.78 -12.05
N LEU A 343 -19.49 -10.88 -11.48
CA LEU A 343 -18.57 -11.79 -12.16
C LEU A 343 -19.23 -12.42 -13.40
N ALA A 344 -20.48 -12.83 -13.28
CA ALA A 344 -21.24 -13.40 -14.39
C ALA A 344 -21.43 -12.37 -15.53
N GLN A 345 -21.81 -11.14 -15.20
CA GLN A 345 -21.95 -10.03 -16.15
C GLN A 345 -20.61 -9.72 -16.86
N ALA A 346 -19.53 -9.52 -16.08
CA ALA A 346 -18.23 -9.11 -16.60
C ALA A 346 -17.56 -10.19 -17.48
N PHE A 347 -17.87 -11.46 -17.24
CA PHE A 347 -17.32 -12.59 -17.99
C PHE A 347 -18.32 -13.27 -18.94
N SER A 348 -19.51 -12.69 -19.10
CA SER A 348 -20.58 -13.21 -19.98
C SER A 348 -20.94 -14.67 -19.67
N LEU A 349 -21.16 -14.96 -18.39
CA LEU A 349 -21.56 -16.26 -17.88
C LEU A 349 -23.01 -16.21 -17.38
N ASP A 350 -23.64 -17.38 -17.28
CA ASP A 350 -24.93 -17.50 -16.61
C ASP A 350 -24.75 -17.38 -15.08
N ALA A 351 -25.43 -16.40 -14.47
CA ALA A 351 -25.27 -16.08 -13.06
C ALA A 351 -25.77 -17.21 -12.14
N GLN A 352 -26.87 -17.87 -12.50
CA GLN A 352 -27.43 -18.98 -11.73
C GLN A 352 -26.48 -20.17 -11.74
N SER A 353 -26.01 -20.58 -12.92
CA SER A 353 -25.04 -21.65 -13.10
C SER A 353 -23.74 -21.38 -12.34
N LEU A 354 -23.23 -20.13 -12.37
CA LEU A 354 -22.05 -19.77 -11.59
C LEU A 354 -22.31 -19.90 -10.08
N ASN A 355 -23.44 -19.40 -9.59
CA ASN A 355 -23.81 -19.47 -8.18
C ASN A 355 -23.96 -20.91 -7.67
N ASP A 356 -24.59 -21.77 -8.47
CA ASP A 356 -24.81 -23.17 -8.15
C ASP A 356 -23.48 -23.92 -8.07
N GLN A 357 -22.58 -23.68 -9.02
CA GLN A 357 -21.25 -24.31 -9.03
C GLN A 357 -20.37 -23.83 -7.88
N ILE A 358 -20.42 -22.54 -7.52
CA ILE A 358 -19.73 -22.01 -6.33
C ILE A 358 -20.27 -22.71 -5.08
N SER A 359 -21.59 -22.79 -4.94
CA SER A 359 -22.25 -23.39 -3.77
C SER A 359 -21.91 -24.87 -3.61
N ASP A 360 -21.86 -25.61 -4.72
CA ASP A 360 -21.48 -27.03 -4.76
C ASP A 360 -20.01 -27.26 -4.33
N HIS A 361 -19.09 -26.42 -4.81
CA HIS A 361 -17.65 -26.61 -4.57
C HIS A 361 -17.15 -26.01 -3.24
N ARG A 362 -17.86 -25.01 -2.69
CA ARG A 362 -17.42 -24.28 -1.48
C ARG A 362 -17.17 -25.18 -0.26
N PRO A 363 -18.03 -26.16 0.10
CA PRO A 363 -17.78 -27.04 1.25
C PRO A 363 -16.49 -27.86 1.10
N ILE A 364 -16.19 -28.32 -0.12
CA ILE A 364 -14.98 -29.09 -0.43
C ILE A 364 -13.74 -28.20 -0.29
N ALA A 365 -13.80 -26.98 -0.83
CA ALA A 365 -12.73 -25.99 -0.70
C ALA A 365 -12.49 -25.61 0.77
N LEU A 366 -13.55 -25.41 1.55
CA LEU A 366 -13.46 -25.10 2.98
C LEU A 366 -12.79 -26.25 3.77
N GLN A 367 -13.20 -27.49 3.53
CA GLN A 367 -12.59 -28.67 4.15
C GLN A 367 -11.09 -28.79 3.79
N LEU A 368 -10.75 -28.52 2.53
CA LEU A 368 -9.36 -28.52 2.06
C LEU A 368 -8.53 -27.43 2.73
N LYS A 369 -9.06 -26.22 2.84
CA LYS A 369 -8.41 -25.12 3.57
C LYS A 369 -8.13 -25.53 5.02
N GLN A 370 -9.13 -26.06 5.72
CA GLN A 370 -9.00 -26.47 7.12
C GLN A 370 -8.00 -27.62 7.31
N SER A 371 -7.98 -28.60 6.40
CA SER A 371 -7.10 -29.78 6.51
C SER A 371 -5.64 -29.52 6.10
N THR A 372 -5.40 -28.56 5.21
CA THR A 372 -4.05 -28.29 4.66
C THR A 372 -3.42 -26.99 5.15
N GLY A 373 -4.22 -26.06 5.67
CA GLY A 373 -3.77 -24.71 6.00
C GLY A 373 -3.47 -23.84 4.77
N ALA A 374 -3.92 -24.24 3.57
CA ALA A 374 -3.70 -23.49 2.34
C ALA A 374 -4.47 -22.15 2.29
N GLY A 375 -4.03 -21.24 1.43
CA GLY A 375 -4.77 -20.01 1.09
C GLY A 375 -6.10 -20.29 0.38
N ASN A 376 -6.96 -19.28 0.19
CA ASN A 376 -8.26 -19.49 -0.46
C ASN A 376 -8.08 -19.99 -1.90
N LEU A 377 -7.18 -19.36 -2.67
CA LEU A 377 -6.95 -19.75 -4.07
C LEU A 377 -6.52 -21.22 -4.19
N ASP A 378 -5.54 -21.63 -3.39
CA ASP A 378 -5.01 -23.00 -3.42
C ASP A 378 -6.05 -24.03 -2.95
N ALA A 379 -6.88 -23.67 -1.97
CA ALA A 379 -7.98 -24.52 -1.51
C ALA A 379 -9.04 -24.72 -2.62
N TRP A 380 -9.46 -23.65 -3.29
CA TRP A 380 -10.40 -23.72 -4.42
C TRP A 380 -9.83 -24.47 -5.62
N ARG A 381 -8.56 -24.21 -5.97
CA ARG A 381 -7.85 -24.95 -7.01
C ARG A 381 -7.81 -26.45 -6.69
N SER A 382 -7.48 -26.80 -5.45
CA SER A 382 -7.42 -28.19 -5.01
C SER A 382 -8.80 -28.84 -5.02
N ALA A 383 -9.86 -28.11 -4.68
CA ALA A 383 -11.23 -28.59 -4.76
C ALA A 383 -11.60 -28.94 -6.20
N LEU A 384 -11.36 -28.02 -7.14
CA LEU A 384 -11.60 -28.25 -8.57
C LEU A 384 -10.76 -29.43 -9.11
N MET A 385 -9.47 -29.50 -8.77
CA MET A 385 -8.64 -30.62 -9.21
C MET A 385 -9.17 -31.98 -8.71
N LYS A 386 -9.68 -32.03 -7.47
CA LYS A 386 -10.28 -33.24 -6.90
C LYS A 386 -11.62 -33.60 -7.57
N THR A 387 -12.52 -32.63 -7.75
CA THR A 387 -13.84 -32.90 -8.34
C THR A 387 -13.73 -33.27 -9.82
N GLN A 388 -12.74 -32.72 -10.54
CA GLN A 388 -12.54 -32.96 -11.96
C GLN A 388 -11.62 -34.16 -12.29
N ALA A 389 -11.08 -34.86 -11.29
CA ALA A 389 -10.13 -35.95 -11.51
C ALA A 389 -10.75 -37.21 -12.14
N ARG A 390 -12.02 -37.50 -11.85
CA ARG A 390 -12.73 -38.72 -12.29
C ARG A 390 -13.98 -38.36 -13.07
N LYS A 391 -14.31 -39.17 -14.09
CA LYS A 391 -15.47 -38.95 -14.96
C LYS A 391 -16.79 -38.85 -14.17
N ASP A 392 -17.01 -39.75 -13.21
CA ASP A 392 -18.24 -39.80 -12.42
C ASP A 392 -18.38 -38.60 -11.47
N THR A 393 -17.27 -38.19 -10.85
CA THR A 393 -17.23 -37.02 -9.96
C THR A 393 -17.46 -35.73 -10.76
N ARG A 394 -16.82 -35.60 -11.93
CA ARG A 394 -17.03 -34.47 -12.84
C ARG A 394 -18.49 -34.34 -13.31
N ALA A 395 -19.17 -35.46 -13.56
CA ALA A 395 -20.57 -35.44 -13.96
C ALA A 395 -21.50 -34.95 -12.83
N ARG A 396 -21.12 -35.16 -11.56
CA ARG A 396 -21.87 -34.71 -10.38
C ARG A 396 -21.53 -33.28 -9.96
N HIS A 397 -20.33 -32.81 -10.29
CA HIS A 397 -19.81 -31.50 -9.94
C HIS A 397 -19.44 -30.73 -11.21
N PRO A 398 -20.43 -30.23 -11.98
CA PRO A 398 -20.16 -29.37 -13.13
C PRO A 398 -19.41 -28.11 -12.65
N CYS A 399 -18.45 -27.61 -13.44
CA CYS A 399 -17.62 -26.49 -13.00
C CYS A 399 -17.22 -25.53 -14.13
N ASP A 400 -17.90 -25.54 -15.29
CA ASP A 400 -17.44 -24.77 -16.46
C ASP A 400 -17.44 -23.25 -16.21
N ALA A 401 -18.50 -22.71 -15.61
CA ALA A 401 -18.61 -21.30 -15.25
C ALA A 401 -17.63 -20.96 -14.12
N LEU A 402 -17.59 -21.78 -13.07
CA LEU A 402 -16.67 -21.62 -11.94
C LEU A 402 -15.21 -21.64 -12.39
N LYS A 403 -14.83 -22.56 -13.29
CA LYS A 403 -13.47 -22.68 -13.82
C LYS A 403 -13.09 -21.44 -14.62
N ALA A 404 -14.00 -20.89 -15.43
CA ALA A 404 -13.75 -19.66 -16.18
C ALA A 404 -13.41 -18.50 -15.22
N VAL A 405 -14.17 -18.32 -14.15
CA VAL A 405 -13.92 -17.29 -13.13
C VAL A 405 -12.65 -17.58 -12.33
N MET A 406 -12.41 -18.83 -11.94
CA MET A 406 -11.23 -19.22 -11.15
C MET A 406 -9.91 -18.98 -11.88
N VAL A 407 -9.88 -19.13 -13.21
CA VAL A 407 -8.71 -18.76 -14.02
C VAL A 407 -8.46 -17.26 -13.93
N LYS A 408 -9.51 -16.43 -13.95
CA LYS A 408 -9.39 -14.97 -13.76
C LYS A 408 -8.95 -14.61 -12.36
N TYR A 409 -9.52 -15.27 -11.34
CA TYR A 409 -9.11 -15.07 -9.96
C TYR A 409 -7.60 -15.32 -9.78
N ALA A 410 -7.10 -16.46 -10.28
CA ALA A 410 -5.69 -16.79 -10.24
C ALA A 410 -4.82 -15.80 -11.03
N ALA A 411 -5.29 -15.32 -12.19
CA ALA A 411 -4.53 -14.41 -13.05
C ALA A 411 -4.51 -12.96 -12.52
N TYR A 412 -5.55 -12.53 -11.82
CA TYR A 412 -5.66 -11.16 -11.30
C TYR A 412 -5.13 -11.04 -9.87
N GLN A 413 -4.89 -12.16 -9.18
CA GLN A 413 -4.31 -12.18 -7.85
C GLN A 413 -2.90 -11.57 -7.84
N GLY A 414 -2.57 -10.82 -6.78
CA GLY A 414 -1.28 -10.16 -6.65
C GLY A 414 -1.06 -9.00 -7.64
N CYS A 415 -2.10 -8.55 -8.34
CA CYS A 415 -1.99 -7.40 -9.24
C CYS A 415 -1.80 -6.10 -8.42
N GLY A 416 -0.55 -5.72 -8.21
CA GLY A 416 -0.12 -4.53 -7.49
C GLY A 416 1.33 -4.15 -7.83
N THR A 417 1.70 -2.91 -7.55
CA THR A 417 3.04 -2.37 -7.86
C THR A 417 4.02 -2.51 -6.69
N ALA A 418 3.53 -2.87 -5.50
CA ALA A 418 4.33 -2.96 -4.27
C ALA A 418 5.55 -3.88 -4.38
N GLY A 419 5.44 -4.97 -5.16
CA GLY A 419 6.54 -5.90 -5.41
C GLY A 419 7.74 -5.26 -6.09
N VAL A 420 7.48 -4.34 -7.03
CA VAL A 420 8.53 -3.60 -7.75
C VAL A 420 9.32 -2.72 -6.78
N GLU A 421 8.66 -2.02 -5.86
CA GLU A 421 9.34 -1.21 -4.84
C GLU A 421 10.15 -2.05 -3.85
N GLN A 422 9.66 -3.23 -3.51
CA GLN A 422 10.36 -4.19 -2.66
C GLN A 422 11.58 -4.78 -3.38
N CYS A 423 11.50 -5.00 -4.68
CA CYS A 423 12.63 -5.41 -5.50
C CYS A 423 13.76 -4.38 -5.41
N PHE A 424 13.48 -3.08 -5.60
CA PHE A 424 14.49 -2.02 -5.45
C PHE A 424 15.11 -2.01 -4.06
N SER A 425 14.27 -2.05 -3.02
CA SER A 425 14.72 -2.05 -1.63
C SER A 425 15.57 -3.29 -1.30
N THR A 426 15.25 -4.43 -1.91
CA THR A 426 15.98 -5.70 -1.76
C THR A 426 17.32 -5.66 -2.48
N ILE A 427 17.37 -5.09 -3.68
CA ILE A 427 18.61 -4.86 -4.44
C ILE A 427 19.53 -3.95 -3.64
N ASP A 428 19.07 -2.78 -3.19
CA ASP A 428 19.88 -1.83 -2.42
C ASP A 428 20.48 -2.49 -1.18
N ARG A 429 19.68 -3.32 -0.47
CA ARG A 429 20.14 -4.04 0.72
C ARG A 429 21.13 -5.16 0.42
N ARG A 430 20.96 -5.89 -0.69
CA ARG A 430 21.74 -7.13 -1.00
C ARG A 430 22.97 -6.89 -1.86
N VAL A 431 22.97 -5.85 -2.67
CA VAL A 431 24.11 -5.47 -3.50
C VAL A 431 25.07 -4.64 -2.66
N GLY A 432 24.59 -3.65 -1.90
CA GLY A 432 25.46 -2.78 -1.09
C GLY A 432 26.41 -1.92 -1.93
N PRO A 433 27.00 -0.86 -1.36
CA PRO A 433 27.86 0.07 -2.11
C PRO A 433 29.21 -0.56 -2.55
N GLU A 434 29.65 -1.60 -1.85
CA GLU A 434 30.93 -2.28 -2.07
C GLU A 434 30.90 -3.25 -3.27
N ARG A 435 29.71 -3.63 -3.76
CA ARG A 435 29.54 -4.66 -4.77
C ARG A 435 29.21 -4.03 -6.12
N THR A 436 30.24 -3.83 -6.93
CA THR A 436 30.06 -3.29 -8.29
C THR A 436 29.47 -4.37 -9.20
N LEU A 437 28.17 -4.28 -9.48
CA LEU A 437 27.56 -5.08 -10.55
C LEU A 437 28.08 -4.55 -11.88
N THR A 438 28.81 -5.37 -12.63
CA THR A 438 29.25 -4.97 -13.97
C THR A 438 28.03 -4.80 -14.88
N PRO A 439 28.01 -3.80 -15.78
CA PRO A 439 26.88 -3.59 -16.68
C PRO A 439 26.49 -4.84 -17.49
N ALA A 440 27.47 -5.69 -17.81
CA ALA A 440 27.29 -6.93 -18.55
C ALA A 440 26.44 -7.99 -17.81
N HIS A 441 26.55 -8.09 -16.48
CA HIS A 441 25.85 -9.12 -15.69
C HIS A 441 24.80 -8.56 -14.73
N ARG A 442 24.72 -7.23 -14.59
CA ARG A 442 23.82 -6.54 -13.66
C ARG A 442 22.39 -7.07 -13.70
N PHE A 443 21.85 -7.35 -14.89
CA PHE A 443 20.49 -7.87 -15.03
C PHE A 443 20.35 -9.30 -14.51
N ALA A 444 21.26 -10.20 -14.91
CA ALA A 444 21.26 -11.58 -14.46
C ALA A 444 21.47 -11.67 -12.94
N ASP A 445 22.39 -10.88 -12.39
CA ASP A 445 22.66 -10.83 -10.95
C ASP A 445 21.45 -10.31 -10.16
N ILE A 446 20.82 -9.22 -10.62
CA ILE A 446 19.59 -8.71 -10.01
C ILE A 446 18.48 -9.76 -10.09
N LYS A 447 18.30 -10.40 -11.25
CA LYS A 447 17.27 -11.43 -11.46
C LYS A 447 17.48 -12.61 -10.51
N VAL A 448 18.71 -13.12 -10.39
CA VAL A 448 19.05 -14.18 -9.42
C VAL A 448 18.82 -13.72 -7.97
N ILE A 449 19.16 -12.47 -7.65
CA ILE A 449 18.95 -11.92 -6.30
C ILE A 449 17.46 -11.85 -5.94
N LEU A 450 16.61 -11.48 -6.90
CA LEU A 450 15.18 -11.32 -6.70
C LEU A 450 14.42 -12.65 -6.79
N ASP A 451 14.73 -13.48 -7.78
CA ASP A 451 14.02 -14.72 -8.10
C ASP A 451 14.52 -15.94 -7.35
N ALA A 452 15.58 -15.83 -6.53
CA ALA A 452 16.13 -16.96 -5.78
C ALA A 452 15.05 -17.61 -4.90
N ASP A 453 14.40 -18.66 -5.44
CA ASP A 453 13.38 -19.40 -4.73
C ASP A 453 14.02 -20.13 -3.55
N THR A 454 13.41 -19.95 -2.38
CA THR A 454 13.73 -20.72 -1.18
C THR A 454 13.67 -22.23 -1.40
N LYS A 455 12.85 -22.73 -2.34
CA LYS A 455 12.75 -24.15 -2.70
C LYS A 455 13.97 -24.67 -3.45
N GLU A 456 14.59 -23.84 -4.30
CA GLU A 456 15.80 -24.20 -5.06
C GLU A 456 17.11 -23.88 -4.34
N LYS A 457 17.01 -23.21 -3.18
CA LYS A 457 18.15 -22.79 -2.35
C LYS A 457 19.16 -23.91 -2.12
N GLY A 458 18.70 -25.15 -1.90
CA GLY A 458 19.60 -26.30 -1.72
C GLY A 458 20.46 -26.59 -2.96
N HIS A 459 19.84 -26.56 -4.13
CA HIS A 459 20.51 -26.77 -5.41
C HIS A 459 21.48 -25.61 -5.73
N ILE A 460 21.03 -24.37 -5.58
CA ILE A 460 21.85 -23.17 -5.79
C ILE A 460 23.05 -23.16 -4.85
N CYS A 461 22.85 -23.42 -3.55
CA CYS A 461 23.95 -23.49 -2.58
C CYS A 461 24.93 -24.62 -2.92
N SER A 462 24.44 -25.77 -3.40
CA SER A 462 25.30 -26.88 -3.82
C SER A 462 26.12 -26.55 -5.07
N MET A 463 25.59 -25.78 -6.00
CA MET A 463 26.33 -25.35 -7.19
C MET A 463 27.33 -24.25 -6.84
N ALA A 464 26.90 -23.27 -6.04
CA ALA A 464 27.75 -22.21 -5.53
C ALA A 464 28.93 -22.77 -4.70
N SER A 465 28.72 -23.78 -3.86
CA SER A 465 29.80 -24.38 -3.06
C SER A 465 30.85 -25.11 -3.91
N LYS A 466 30.49 -25.57 -5.12
CA LYS A 466 31.44 -26.16 -6.09
C LYS A 466 32.21 -25.09 -6.86
N LEU A 467 31.55 -23.99 -7.23
CA LEU A 467 32.16 -22.89 -7.99
C LEU A 467 33.02 -21.98 -7.10
N TRP A 468 32.63 -21.77 -5.85
CA TRP A 468 33.31 -20.85 -4.94
C TRP A 468 34.81 -21.12 -4.78
N PRO A 469 35.27 -22.37 -4.55
CA PRO A 469 36.69 -22.66 -4.44
C PRO A 469 37.48 -22.38 -5.72
N VAL A 470 36.83 -22.46 -6.90
CA VAL A 470 37.45 -22.23 -8.20
C VAL A 470 37.78 -20.74 -8.40
N PHE A 471 36.86 -19.86 -7.99
CA PHE A 471 36.99 -18.41 -8.24
C PHE A 471 37.55 -17.61 -7.05
N PHE A 472 37.31 -18.07 -5.82
CA PHE A 472 37.62 -17.30 -4.60
C PHE A 472 38.51 -18.08 -3.61
N GLY A 473 38.93 -19.29 -3.97
CA GLY A 473 39.71 -20.18 -3.11
C GLY A 473 38.87 -20.91 -2.06
N LYS A 474 39.50 -21.87 -1.37
CA LYS A 474 38.82 -22.68 -0.35
C LYS A 474 38.31 -21.77 0.78
N PRO A 475 37.03 -21.90 1.19
CA PRO A 475 36.54 -21.24 2.41
C PRO A 475 37.47 -21.58 3.58
N ARG A 476 37.79 -20.59 4.43
CA ARG A 476 38.57 -20.86 5.64
C ARG A 476 37.83 -21.89 6.48
N ASP A 477 38.54 -22.93 6.92
CA ASP A 477 38.05 -23.87 7.94
C ASP A 477 37.83 -23.08 9.24
N THR A 478 36.63 -22.55 9.36
CA THR A 478 36.16 -22.04 10.63
C THR A 478 35.57 -23.23 11.36
N SER A 479 36.17 -23.59 12.49
CA SER A 479 35.69 -24.60 13.45
C SER A 479 34.28 -24.33 13.99
N SER A 480 33.58 -23.31 13.46
CA SER A 480 32.20 -22.94 13.73
C SER A 480 31.19 -23.40 12.66
N SER A 481 31.60 -24.26 11.71
CA SER A 481 30.72 -24.87 10.70
C SER A 481 29.73 -25.90 11.27
N ALA A 482 29.91 -26.31 12.54
CA ALA A 482 28.87 -27.03 13.26
C ALA A 482 27.59 -26.17 13.27
N PRO A 483 26.45 -26.69 12.78
CA PRO A 483 25.19 -25.97 12.89
C PRO A 483 25.01 -25.61 14.36
N ARG A 484 24.86 -24.32 14.66
CA ARG A 484 24.66 -23.89 16.03
C ARG A 484 23.54 -24.75 16.64
N ILE A 485 23.74 -25.24 17.86
CA ILE A 485 22.77 -26.11 18.55
C ILE A 485 21.36 -25.50 18.59
N ASP A 486 21.25 -24.17 18.53
CA ASP A 486 19.99 -23.42 18.52
C ASP A 486 19.42 -23.12 17.12
N LYS A 487 20.00 -23.66 16.04
CA LYS A 487 19.49 -23.48 14.68
C LYS A 487 18.14 -24.18 14.53
N GLY A 488 17.07 -23.40 14.38
CA GLY A 488 15.69 -23.90 14.29
C GLY A 488 14.89 -23.78 15.57
N VAL A 489 15.52 -23.42 16.70
CA VAL A 489 14.81 -23.13 17.95
C VAL A 489 14.26 -21.70 17.88
N LEU A 490 12.94 -21.56 17.86
CA LEU A 490 12.27 -20.26 18.00
C LEU A 490 12.68 -19.64 19.33
N ARG A 491 13.50 -18.60 19.29
CA ARG A 491 13.90 -17.89 20.50
C ARG A 491 12.70 -17.14 21.06
N PRO A 492 12.44 -17.19 22.37
CA PRO A 492 11.41 -16.38 22.99
C PRO A 492 11.66 -14.90 22.65
N GLY A 493 10.62 -14.21 22.21
CA GLY A 493 10.70 -12.79 21.83
C GLY A 493 11.29 -11.97 22.96
N LYS A 494 12.30 -11.14 22.65
CA LYS A 494 12.93 -10.28 23.66
C LYS A 494 11.89 -9.27 24.19
N ARG A 495 11.68 -9.29 25.51
CA ARG A 495 10.88 -8.29 26.23
C ARG A 495 11.51 -6.90 26.06
N GLY A 496 10.69 -5.86 26.14
CA GLY A 496 11.15 -4.47 26.03
C GLY A 496 11.55 -4.02 24.62
N THR A 497 11.13 -4.74 23.57
CA THR A 497 11.36 -4.34 22.17
C THR A 497 10.14 -3.66 21.55
N GLU A 498 10.35 -2.81 20.53
CA GLU A 498 9.25 -2.19 19.77
C GLU A 498 8.27 -3.23 19.21
N SER A 499 8.80 -4.34 18.68
CA SER A 499 7.98 -5.44 18.16
C SER A 499 7.10 -6.07 19.25
N ALA A 500 7.62 -6.25 20.46
CA ALA A 500 6.84 -6.77 21.58
C ALA A 500 5.76 -5.76 22.04
N PHE A 501 6.07 -4.46 22.05
CA PHE A 501 5.10 -3.40 22.33
C PHE A 501 3.95 -3.42 21.32
N LEU A 502 4.26 -3.43 20.02
CA LEU A 502 3.27 -3.48 18.95
C LEU A 502 2.41 -4.76 19.00
N GLN A 503 3.03 -5.91 19.27
CA GLN A 503 2.29 -7.18 19.40
C GLN A 503 1.30 -7.12 20.57
N LYS A 504 1.72 -6.60 21.72
CA LYS A 504 0.85 -6.42 22.89
C LYS A 504 -0.31 -5.46 22.58
N ARG A 505 -0.02 -4.32 21.95
CA ARG A 505 -1.01 -3.34 21.52
C ARG A 505 -2.07 -3.96 20.61
N ARG A 506 -1.63 -4.58 19.51
CA ARG A 506 -2.52 -5.17 18.50
C ARG A 506 -3.39 -6.28 19.08
N LYS A 507 -2.85 -7.09 19.99
CA LYS A 507 -3.62 -8.11 20.71
C LYS A 507 -4.72 -7.47 21.57
N ALA A 508 -4.42 -6.40 22.30
CA ALA A 508 -5.41 -5.70 23.13
C ALA A 508 -6.56 -5.12 22.29
N VAL A 509 -6.25 -4.49 21.16
CA VAL A 509 -7.27 -3.97 20.22
C VAL A 509 -8.12 -5.11 19.66
N GLN A 510 -7.49 -6.21 19.22
CA GLN A 510 -8.21 -7.35 18.65
C GLN A 510 -9.18 -8.00 19.65
N GLN A 511 -8.83 -8.05 20.93
CA GLN A 511 -9.65 -8.66 21.98
C GLN A 511 -10.90 -7.83 22.33
N GLY A 512 -10.86 -6.51 22.15
CA GLY A 512 -11.99 -5.63 22.42
C GLY A 512 -12.89 -5.37 21.21
N MET A 513 -12.53 -5.89 20.03
CA MET A 513 -13.18 -5.56 18.78
C MET A 513 -14.31 -6.54 18.44
N VAL A 514 -15.45 -5.98 18.04
CA VAL A 514 -16.53 -6.71 17.34
C VAL A 514 -16.47 -6.35 15.86
N LEU A 515 -16.69 -7.33 14.97
CA LEU A 515 -16.76 -7.07 13.54
C LEU A 515 -17.97 -6.20 13.21
N ARG A 516 -17.74 -5.11 12.49
CA ARG A 516 -18.76 -4.16 12.00
C ARG A 516 -18.49 -3.81 10.55
N SER A 517 -19.52 -3.45 9.79
CA SER A 517 -19.34 -3.01 8.41
C SER A 517 -18.61 -1.66 8.35
N ALA A 518 -17.96 -1.36 7.23
CA ALA A 518 -17.26 -0.08 7.06
C ALA A 518 -18.24 1.11 7.11
N ASP A 519 -19.45 0.94 6.57
CA ASP A 519 -20.48 1.97 6.55
C ASP A 519 -21.05 2.23 7.94
N GLU A 520 -21.35 1.19 8.73
CA GLU A 520 -21.80 1.34 10.13
C GLU A 520 -20.80 2.14 10.97
N VAL A 521 -19.51 1.84 10.81
CA VAL A 521 -18.44 2.53 11.54
C VAL A 521 -18.35 3.99 11.14
N ALA A 522 -18.43 4.28 9.83
CA ALA A 522 -18.37 5.64 9.31
C ALA A 522 -19.60 6.46 9.75
N GLU A 523 -20.81 5.90 9.64
CA GLU A 523 -22.04 6.56 10.08
C GLU A 523 -22.05 6.85 11.59
N PHE A 524 -21.51 5.95 12.40
CA PHE A 524 -21.35 6.21 13.82
C PHE A 524 -20.47 7.44 14.05
N ALA A 525 -19.35 7.54 13.33
CA ALA A 525 -18.46 8.69 13.43
C ALA A 525 -19.13 9.98 12.95
N ASP A 526 -19.86 9.94 11.82
CA ASP A 526 -20.64 11.06 11.28
C ASP A 526 -21.65 11.58 12.30
N ARG A 527 -22.44 10.70 12.92
CA ARG A 527 -23.39 11.08 13.98
C ARG A 527 -22.70 11.70 15.19
N ALA A 528 -21.52 11.19 15.56
CA ALA A 528 -20.79 11.66 16.73
C ALA A 528 -20.09 13.01 16.53
N ILE A 529 -19.72 13.37 15.30
CA ILE A 529 -19.11 14.66 14.98
C ILE A 529 -20.14 15.76 14.64
N GLY A 530 -21.38 15.38 14.33
CA GLY A 530 -22.46 16.31 14.00
C GLY A 530 -22.11 17.19 12.79
N ASP A 531 -22.47 18.47 12.85
CA ASP A 531 -22.34 19.40 11.71
C ASP A 531 -20.91 19.90 11.47
N ILE A 532 -19.92 19.44 12.25
CA ILE A 532 -18.55 19.96 12.19
C ILE A 532 -17.95 19.76 10.78
N MET A 533 -18.26 18.63 10.13
CA MET A 533 -17.87 18.38 8.73
C MET A 533 -18.39 19.40 7.74
N GLU A 534 -19.56 19.98 8.00
CA GLU A 534 -20.21 20.95 7.11
C GLU A 534 -19.69 22.36 7.35
N THR A 535 -19.23 22.64 8.58
CA THR A 535 -18.67 23.94 8.97
C THR A 535 -17.20 24.13 8.62
N ASP A 536 -16.40 23.05 8.60
CA ASP A 536 -15.00 23.13 8.19
C ASP A 536 -14.88 23.00 6.67
N GLU A 537 -14.59 24.12 6.01
CA GLU A 537 -14.46 24.19 4.55
C GLU A 537 -13.40 23.23 3.97
N ARG A 538 -12.31 22.92 4.68
CA ARG A 538 -11.30 21.99 4.16
C ARG A 538 -11.79 20.55 4.20
N LEU A 539 -12.39 20.15 5.32
CA LEU A 539 -12.98 18.82 5.46
C LEU A 539 -14.12 18.62 4.44
N LYS A 540 -14.98 19.64 4.29
CA LYS A 540 -16.06 19.65 3.30
C LYS A 540 -15.55 19.51 1.86
N ASN A 541 -14.55 20.31 1.47
CA ASN A 541 -13.97 20.24 0.13
C ASN A 541 -13.32 18.87 -0.15
N GLU A 542 -12.65 18.28 0.84
CA GLU A 542 -12.08 16.94 0.70
C GLU A 542 -13.17 15.87 0.60
N LYS A 543 -14.25 15.97 1.38
CA LYS A 543 -15.41 15.05 1.28
C LYS A 543 -16.05 15.12 -0.11
N GLN A 544 -16.32 16.32 -0.61
CA GLN A 544 -16.83 16.53 -1.97
C GLN A 544 -15.89 15.98 -3.05
N PHE A 545 -14.57 16.14 -2.87
CA PHE A 545 -13.59 15.54 -3.77
C PHE A 545 -13.71 14.00 -3.78
N LEU A 546 -13.84 13.36 -2.61
CA LEU A 546 -13.96 11.91 -2.49
C LEU A 546 -15.28 11.39 -3.09
N GLU A 547 -16.37 12.12 -2.92
CA GLU A 547 -17.67 11.83 -3.55
C GLU A 547 -17.59 11.94 -5.07
N ALA A 548 -17.04 13.05 -5.60
CA ALA A 548 -16.83 13.24 -7.03
C ALA A 548 -15.90 12.15 -7.62
N LYS A 549 -14.87 11.76 -6.86
CA LYS A 549 -13.97 10.67 -7.24
C LYS A 549 -14.71 9.32 -7.28
N THR A 550 -15.53 9.02 -6.28
CA THR A 550 -16.38 7.83 -6.25
C THR A 550 -17.30 7.79 -7.47
N TYR A 551 -18.01 8.87 -7.75
CA TYR A 551 -18.91 8.96 -8.90
C TYR A 551 -18.18 8.79 -10.23
N LYS A 552 -16.99 9.40 -10.39
CA LYS A 552 -16.14 9.18 -11.56
C LYS A 552 -15.69 7.72 -11.69
N HIS A 553 -15.34 7.07 -10.59
CA HIS A 553 -14.98 5.65 -10.60
C HIS A 553 -16.17 4.78 -11.00
N LEU A 554 -17.35 5.08 -10.49
CA LEU A 554 -18.59 4.40 -10.83
C LEU A 554 -18.87 4.49 -12.34
N ALA A 555 -18.72 5.67 -12.93
CA ALA A 555 -18.86 5.86 -14.38
C ALA A 555 -17.83 5.04 -15.18
N HIS A 556 -16.59 4.93 -14.72
CA HIS A 556 -15.59 4.06 -15.36
C HIS A 556 -15.95 2.57 -15.25
N CYS A 557 -16.35 2.11 -14.08
CA CYS A 557 -16.78 0.72 -13.85
C CYS A 557 -18.04 0.36 -14.66
N TYR A 558 -18.94 1.33 -14.87
CA TYR A 558 -20.11 1.16 -15.75
C TYR A 558 -19.67 0.88 -17.18
N LEU A 559 -18.73 1.66 -17.72
CA LEU A 559 -18.16 1.44 -19.06
C LEU A 559 -17.38 0.12 -19.18
N GLU A 560 -16.85 -0.40 -18.07
CA GLU A 560 -16.18 -1.71 -18.01
C GLU A 560 -17.16 -2.88 -17.80
N GLY A 561 -18.45 -2.59 -17.65
CA GLY A 561 -19.50 -3.60 -17.51
C GLY A 561 -19.50 -4.31 -16.15
N THR A 562 -19.00 -3.67 -15.09
CA THR A 562 -18.96 -4.26 -13.73
C THR A 562 -20.00 -3.68 -12.78
N VAL A 563 -20.68 -2.60 -13.14
CA VAL A 563 -21.78 -2.03 -12.34
C VAL A 563 -23.06 -2.79 -12.66
N LEU A 564 -23.79 -3.22 -11.63
CA LEU A 564 -25.06 -3.92 -11.80
C LEU A 564 -26.18 -2.93 -12.12
N ALA A 565 -27.24 -3.37 -12.79
CA ALA A 565 -28.36 -2.50 -13.16
C ALA A 565 -29.00 -1.77 -11.94
N ALA A 566 -29.06 -2.44 -10.78
CA ALA A 566 -29.59 -1.86 -9.55
C ALA A 566 -28.66 -0.81 -8.91
N GLU A 567 -27.39 -0.75 -9.32
CA GLU A 567 -26.37 0.16 -8.79
C GLU A 567 -26.17 1.39 -9.68
N VAL A 568 -26.88 1.49 -10.81
CA VAL A 568 -26.78 2.62 -11.75
C VAL A 568 -27.67 3.76 -11.24
N PRO A 569 -27.09 4.87 -10.74
CA PRO A 569 -27.87 6.04 -10.37
C PRO A 569 -28.42 6.75 -11.60
N ASP A 570 -29.48 7.53 -11.40
CA ASP A 570 -30.05 8.37 -12.45
C ASP A 570 -29.00 9.32 -13.04
N GLY A 571 -28.94 9.40 -14.38
CA GLY A 571 -27.99 10.25 -15.10
C GLY A 571 -26.55 9.72 -15.20
N LEU A 572 -26.24 8.56 -14.60
CA LEU A 572 -24.90 7.97 -14.69
C LEU A 572 -24.56 7.57 -16.12
N GLU A 573 -25.50 7.00 -16.87
CA GLU A 573 -25.28 6.56 -18.25
C GLU A 573 -24.85 7.73 -19.15
N GLU A 574 -25.62 8.83 -19.14
CA GLU A 574 -25.30 10.06 -19.87
C GLU A 574 -23.93 10.60 -19.46
N THR A 575 -23.64 10.60 -18.16
CA THR A 575 -22.36 11.08 -17.64
C THR A 575 -21.20 10.18 -18.07
N ALA A 576 -21.38 8.86 -18.05
CA ALA A 576 -20.37 7.89 -18.43
C ALA A 576 -20.04 8.00 -19.92
N VAL A 577 -21.06 8.14 -20.78
CA VAL A 577 -20.89 8.39 -22.21
C VAL A 577 -20.17 9.72 -22.45
N ALA A 578 -20.61 10.81 -21.81
CA ALA A 578 -19.97 12.11 -21.94
C ALA A 578 -18.50 12.10 -21.48
N LEU A 579 -18.19 11.43 -20.37
CA LEU A 579 -16.82 11.25 -19.88
C LEU A 579 -15.97 10.45 -20.86
N HIS A 580 -16.52 9.37 -21.43
CA HIS A 580 -15.83 8.56 -22.43
C HIS A 580 -15.50 9.36 -23.69
N GLU A 581 -16.47 10.13 -24.21
CA GLU A 581 -16.27 10.99 -25.37
C GLU A 581 -15.25 12.10 -25.11
N LEU A 582 -15.32 12.75 -23.95
CA LEU A 582 -14.37 13.78 -23.55
C LEU A 582 -12.95 13.22 -23.43
N SER A 583 -12.78 12.04 -22.84
CA SER A 583 -11.49 11.35 -22.81
C SER A 583 -10.99 11.06 -24.22
N ARG A 584 -11.83 10.47 -25.09
CA ARG A 584 -11.45 10.17 -26.49
C ARG A 584 -11.03 11.41 -27.27
N LYS A 585 -11.74 12.54 -27.12
CA LYS A 585 -11.38 13.83 -27.74
C LYS A 585 -10.03 14.35 -27.23
N ARG A 586 -9.80 14.30 -25.91
CA ARG A 586 -8.53 14.71 -25.29
C ARG A 586 -7.38 13.82 -25.71
N ASP A 587 -7.61 12.52 -25.86
CA ASP A 587 -6.60 11.55 -26.25
C ASP A 587 -6.21 11.72 -27.71
N GLY A 588 -7.18 11.94 -28.60
CA GLY A 588 -6.91 12.31 -29.98
C GLY A 588 -6.12 13.62 -30.12
N ALA A 589 -6.37 14.61 -29.24
CA ALA A 589 -5.57 15.84 -29.20
C ALA A 589 -4.13 15.58 -28.71
N ARG A 590 -3.96 14.79 -27.64
CA ARG A 590 -2.65 14.44 -27.08
C ARG A 590 -1.82 13.57 -28.03
N ALA A 591 -2.43 12.61 -28.71
CA ALA A 591 -1.77 11.77 -29.71
C ALA A 591 -1.25 12.62 -30.88
N ARG A 592 -2.04 13.59 -31.36
CA ARG A 592 -1.59 14.54 -32.40
C ARG A 592 -0.44 15.41 -31.92
N GLN A 593 -0.51 15.92 -30.68
CA GLN A 593 0.56 16.72 -30.09
C GLN A 593 1.85 15.91 -29.91
N ALA A 594 1.75 14.65 -29.46
CA ALA A 594 2.88 13.74 -29.34
C ALA A 594 3.49 13.42 -30.72
N GLN A 595 2.68 13.15 -31.74
CA GLN A 595 3.15 12.96 -33.11
C GLN A 595 3.85 14.21 -33.68
N GLN A 596 3.32 15.40 -33.42
CA GLN A 596 3.95 16.66 -33.81
C GLN A 596 5.30 16.85 -33.11
N HIS A 597 5.36 16.60 -31.80
CA HIS A 597 6.60 16.68 -31.03
C HIS A 597 7.65 15.67 -31.52
N THR A 598 7.25 14.43 -31.82
CA THR A 598 8.14 13.42 -32.42
C THR A 598 8.62 13.84 -33.81
N LYS A 599 7.74 14.41 -34.66
CA LYS A 599 8.13 14.95 -35.97
C LYS A 599 9.11 16.12 -35.88
N LEU A 600 9.00 16.96 -34.84
CA LEU A 600 9.92 18.07 -34.58
C LEU A 600 11.29 17.59 -34.05
N MET A 601 11.31 16.50 -33.28
CA MET A 601 12.52 15.93 -32.70
C MET A 601 13.27 14.96 -33.62
N GLN A 602 12.62 14.47 -34.69
CA GLN A 602 13.31 13.72 -35.73
C GLN A 602 14.01 14.70 -36.68
N PRO A 603 15.34 14.64 -36.83
CA PRO A 603 16.03 15.47 -37.81
C PRO A 603 15.48 15.13 -39.19
N GLN A 604 14.76 16.05 -39.82
CA GLN A 604 14.49 15.94 -41.25
C GLN A 604 15.84 16.02 -41.95
N ALA A 605 16.17 15.02 -42.77
CA ALA A 605 17.30 15.13 -43.68
C ALA A 605 17.12 16.45 -44.45
N PRO A 606 18.11 17.35 -44.47
CA PRO A 606 17.98 18.61 -45.19
C PRO A 606 17.58 18.31 -46.62
N ASP A 607 16.62 19.06 -47.16
CA ASP A 607 16.22 18.89 -48.55
C ASP A 607 17.37 19.37 -49.46
N LEU A 608 18.25 18.42 -49.81
CA LEU A 608 19.43 18.66 -50.62
C LEU A 608 19.09 19.08 -52.06
N ARG A 609 17.80 19.05 -52.47
CA ARG A 609 17.36 19.57 -53.77
C ARG A 609 17.60 21.07 -53.91
N HIS A 610 17.62 21.82 -52.80
CA HIS A 610 18.01 23.23 -52.78
C HIS A 610 19.52 23.46 -52.77
N PHE A 611 20.34 22.42 -52.60
CA PHE A 611 21.80 22.49 -52.55
C PHE A 611 22.49 21.84 -53.77
N ALA A 612 21.71 21.32 -54.73
CA ALA A 612 22.21 20.65 -55.93
C ALA A 612 23.12 21.55 -56.81
N HIS A 613 23.07 22.86 -56.65
CA HIS A 613 23.91 23.83 -57.36
C HIS A 613 25.19 24.22 -56.59
N ILE A 614 25.38 23.75 -55.36
CA ILE A 614 26.49 24.16 -54.48
C ILE A 614 27.56 23.05 -54.36
N PHE A 615 27.18 21.78 -54.55
CA PHE A 615 28.13 20.67 -54.44
C PHE A 615 28.47 20.08 -55.80
N TRP A 616 29.63 20.49 -56.33
CA TRP A 616 30.35 19.73 -57.34
C TRP A 616 30.98 18.52 -56.67
N MET A 617 30.35 17.34 -56.80
CA MET A 617 31.12 16.10 -56.77
C MET A 617 31.25 15.67 -58.23
N GLN A 618 32.47 15.79 -58.76
CA GLN A 618 32.86 15.09 -59.97
C GLN A 618 32.84 13.58 -59.65
N ASP A 619 32.14 12.83 -60.49
CA ASP A 619 32.19 11.38 -60.51
C ASP A 619 33.61 10.93 -60.90
N ASP A 620 34.23 10.11 -60.05
CA ASP A 620 35.31 9.17 -60.38
C ASP A 620 35.03 7.83 -59.69
#